data_AF-A0A4V1XVD0-F1
#
_entry.id   AF-A0A4V1XVD0-F1
#
_cell.length_a   1.000
_cell.length_b   1.000
_cell.length_c   1.000
_cell.angle_alpha   90.00
_cell.angle_beta   90.00
_cell.angle_gamma   90.00
#
_symmetry.space_group_name_H-M   'P 1'
#
loop_
_entity.id
_entity.type
_entity.pdbx_description
1 polymer ?
#
loop_
_entity_poly.entity_id
_entity_poly.type
_entity_poly.pdbx_seq_one_letter_code
_entity_poly.pdbx_strand_id
1 'polypeptide(L)'
;MEALLALTLLHMASEMEDLVAARPLVTAALQHQNQCFLGLRAALRDISPSNCDAVFTSSVLIMACGIVSPLLPSGGDDQAKSAAESILRIVDLMNGISSIVQLSRQWIVQGPLSRIFGVFEPKLSSMNNWAPAQKLRNLMDTAVSPGSYKHPILDRAIQGLEKVFRRDHCAVVWIIGVDSEFIDELRRGEPVAMMIFMHWGVLLYIMDDMWWKRYSGSRLVEELSATLVGRGEEWDQIVGWCQQQVGLRK
;
A
#
# COMPACT_ATOMS: atom_id res chain seq x y z
N MET A 1 -1.83 -18.06 13.95
CA MET A 1 -0.39 -18.37 14.16
C MET A 1 0.37 -18.16 12.86
N GLU A 2 -0.03 -18.82 11.78
CA GLU A 2 0.55 -18.67 10.43
C GLU A 2 0.80 -17.22 9.99
N ALA A 3 -0.19 -16.33 10.09
CA ALA A 3 -0.03 -14.93 9.68
C ALA A 3 1.06 -14.17 10.47
N LEU A 4 1.25 -14.50 11.76
CA LEU A 4 2.29 -13.89 12.60
C LEU A 4 3.66 -14.41 12.17
N LEU A 5 3.80 -15.72 11.97
CA LEU A 5 5.05 -16.33 11.52
C LEU A 5 5.48 -15.78 10.16
N ALA A 6 4.54 -15.68 9.21
CA ALA A 6 4.78 -15.06 7.91
C ALA A 6 5.32 -13.63 8.05
N LEU A 7 4.66 -12.79 8.86
CA LEU A 7 5.08 -11.41 9.05
C LEU A 7 6.45 -11.30 9.72
N THR A 8 6.72 -12.13 10.73
CA THR A 8 8.01 -12.17 11.43
C THR A 8 9.15 -12.55 10.48
N LEU A 9 8.95 -13.56 9.64
CA LEU A 9 9.96 -14.00 8.67
C LEU A 9 10.22 -12.92 7.61
N LEU A 10 9.17 -12.23 7.14
CA LEU A 10 9.33 -11.11 6.20
C LEU A 10 10.06 -9.93 6.84
N HIS A 11 9.77 -9.62 8.11
CA HIS A 11 10.50 -8.58 8.84
C HIS A 11 11.99 -8.92 8.98
N MET A 12 12.30 -10.17 9.34
CA MET A 12 13.69 -10.62 9.40
C MET A 12 14.36 -10.50 8.03
N ALA A 13 13.69 -10.93 6.96
CA ALA A 13 14.21 -10.83 5.60
C ALA A 13 14.41 -9.38 5.13
N SER A 14 13.56 -8.42 5.56
CA SER A 14 13.69 -7.00 5.17
C SER A 14 14.86 -6.28 5.82
N GLU A 15 15.32 -6.76 6.98
CA GLU A 15 16.46 -6.22 7.71
C GLU A 15 17.80 -6.85 7.27
N MET A 16 17.78 -7.85 6.39
CA MET A 16 18.99 -8.53 5.92
C MET A 16 19.61 -7.81 4.72
N GLU A 17 20.90 -7.52 4.81
CA GLU A 17 21.69 -7.00 3.68
C GLU A 17 21.97 -8.09 2.63
N ASP A 18 22.14 -9.35 3.08
CA ASP A 18 22.38 -10.49 2.19
C ASP A 18 21.07 -11.05 1.63
N LEU A 19 20.80 -10.69 0.37
CA LEU A 19 19.63 -11.13 -0.38
C LEU A 19 19.59 -12.64 -0.62
N VAL A 20 20.73 -13.34 -0.61
CA VAL A 20 20.77 -14.81 -0.78
C VAL A 20 20.32 -15.48 0.52
N ALA A 21 20.80 -14.98 1.66
CA ALA A 21 20.41 -15.47 2.97
C ALA A 21 18.97 -15.12 3.35
N ALA A 22 18.39 -14.05 2.79
CA ALA A 22 16.98 -13.67 2.99
C ALA A 22 15.99 -14.60 2.27
N ARG A 23 16.36 -15.18 1.11
CA ARG A 23 15.46 -16.00 0.27
C ARG A 23 14.76 -17.15 1.01
N PRO A 24 15.43 -17.98 1.82
CA PRO A 24 14.76 -19.06 2.55
C PRO A 24 13.68 -18.54 3.51
N LEU A 25 13.90 -17.37 4.14
CA LEU A 25 12.93 -16.75 5.03
C LEU A 25 11.70 -16.27 4.25
N VAL A 26 11.91 -15.64 3.09
CA VAL A 26 10.83 -15.20 2.21
C VAL A 26 10.01 -16.40 1.73
N THR A 27 10.67 -17.48 1.29
CA THR A 27 10.00 -18.73 0.88
C THR A 27 9.18 -19.34 2.02
N ALA A 28 9.74 -19.43 3.23
CA ALA A 28 9.02 -19.92 4.40
C ALA A 28 7.81 -19.01 4.74
N ALA A 29 7.99 -17.68 4.66
CA ALA A 29 6.90 -16.74 4.88
C ALA A 29 5.75 -16.93 3.90
N LEU A 30 6.05 -17.15 2.61
CA LEU A 30 5.05 -17.42 1.58
C LEU A 30 4.29 -18.73 1.86
N GLN A 31 4.96 -19.76 2.38
CA GLN A 31 4.30 -21.00 2.80
C GLN A 31 3.31 -20.76 3.95
N HIS A 32 3.73 -20.03 4.98
CA HIS A 32 2.84 -19.64 6.09
C HIS A 32 1.69 -18.76 5.61
N GLN A 33 1.93 -17.84 4.68
CA GLN A 33 0.89 -17.00 4.08
C GLN A 33 -0.17 -17.86 3.37
N ASN A 34 0.25 -18.83 2.56
CA ASN A 34 -0.65 -19.77 1.87
C ASN A 34 -1.45 -20.63 2.85
N GLN A 35 -0.81 -21.16 3.91
CA GLN A 35 -1.52 -21.91 4.94
C GLN A 35 -2.55 -21.05 5.68
N CYS A 36 -2.19 -19.79 5.99
CA CYS A 36 -3.13 -18.85 6.59
C CYS A 36 -4.33 -18.58 5.68
N PHE A 37 -4.13 -18.47 4.36
CA PHE A 37 -5.24 -18.28 3.41
C PHE A 37 -6.22 -19.44 3.42
N LEU A 38 -5.72 -20.68 3.49
CA LEU A 38 -6.57 -21.87 3.60
C LEU A 38 -7.40 -21.83 4.90
N GLY A 39 -6.75 -21.50 6.02
CA GLY A 39 -7.42 -21.34 7.32
C GLY A 39 -8.47 -20.22 7.32
N LEU A 40 -8.14 -19.06 6.74
CA LEU A 40 -9.07 -17.94 6.57
C LEU A 40 -10.27 -18.36 5.73
N ARG A 41 -10.06 -18.99 4.57
CA ARG A 41 -11.15 -19.45 3.71
C ARG A 41 -12.10 -20.43 4.41
N ALA A 42 -11.59 -21.28 5.28
CA ALA A 42 -12.41 -22.17 6.09
C ALA A 42 -13.19 -21.41 7.17
N ALA A 43 -12.52 -20.52 7.92
CA ALA A 43 -13.15 -19.71 8.97
C ALA A 43 -14.21 -18.75 8.43
N LEU A 44 -14.03 -18.22 7.21
CA LEU A 44 -15.00 -17.33 6.56
C LEU A 44 -16.33 -18.00 6.20
N ARG A 45 -16.39 -19.33 6.17
CA ARG A 45 -17.65 -20.06 5.96
C ARG A 45 -18.57 -20.03 7.18
N ASP A 46 -18.00 -19.80 8.37
CA ASP A 46 -18.69 -19.80 9.66
C ASP A 46 -18.08 -18.74 10.59
N ILE A 47 -18.19 -17.47 10.18
CA ILE A 47 -17.74 -16.35 11.00
C ILE A 47 -18.72 -16.20 12.17
N SER A 48 -18.18 -16.14 13.37
CA SER A 48 -18.94 -16.03 14.61
C SER A 48 -18.27 -15.03 15.57
N PRO A 49 -18.97 -14.60 16.63
CA PRO A 49 -18.38 -13.72 17.64
C PRO A 49 -17.11 -14.26 18.28
N SER A 50 -16.94 -15.59 18.36
CA SER A 50 -15.79 -16.22 19.02
C SER A 50 -14.53 -16.29 18.14
N ASN A 51 -14.65 -16.15 16.81
CA ASN A 51 -13.51 -16.24 15.88
C ASN A 51 -13.25 -14.94 15.09
N CYS A 52 -14.18 -13.99 15.10
CA CYS A 52 -14.10 -12.77 14.28
C CYS A 52 -12.83 -11.94 14.51
N ASP A 53 -12.38 -11.80 15.75
CA ASP A 53 -11.17 -11.07 16.11
C ASP A 53 -9.91 -11.74 15.53
N ALA A 54 -9.84 -13.07 15.57
CA ALA A 54 -8.73 -13.84 15.04
C ALA A 54 -8.69 -13.80 13.50
N VAL A 55 -9.86 -13.89 12.87
CA VAL A 55 -10.01 -13.74 11.41
C VAL A 55 -9.56 -12.34 10.99
N PHE A 56 -10.08 -11.29 11.62
CA PHE A 56 -9.71 -9.91 11.34
C PHE A 56 -8.20 -9.65 11.51
N THR A 57 -7.64 -10.07 12.64
CA THR A 57 -6.20 -9.89 12.92
C THR A 57 -5.35 -10.63 11.89
N SER A 58 -5.70 -11.87 11.57
CA SER A 58 -4.98 -12.66 10.57
C SER A 58 -5.06 -12.01 9.18
N SER A 59 -6.22 -11.47 8.81
CA SER A 59 -6.39 -10.71 7.56
C SER A 59 -5.47 -9.49 7.49
N VAL A 60 -5.42 -8.66 8.55
CA VAL A 60 -4.55 -7.46 8.58
C VAL A 60 -3.06 -7.84 8.48
N LEU A 61 -2.64 -8.90 9.17
CA LEU A 61 -1.26 -9.40 9.08
C LEU A 61 -0.93 -9.92 7.68
N ILE A 62 -1.84 -10.67 7.06
CA ILE A 62 -1.67 -11.22 5.72
C ILE A 62 -1.67 -10.12 4.65
N MET A 63 -2.39 -9.02 4.86
CA MET A 63 -2.29 -7.82 4.03
C MET A 63 -0.88 -7.23 4.06
N ALA A 64 -0.33 -7.02 5.26
CA ALA A 64 1.04 -6.52 5.41
C ALA A 64 2.04 -7.48 4.75
N CYS A 65 1.88 -8.79 4.95
CA CYS A 65 2.69 -9.80 4.28
C CYS A 65 2.58 -9.72 2.75
N GLY A 66 1.36 -9.53 2.25
CA GLY A 66 1.09 -9.32 0.84
C GLY A 66 1.87 -8.15 0.30
N ILE A 67 1.82 -6.97 0.93
CA ILE A 67 2.51 -5.76 0.48
C ILE A 67 4.04 -5.93 0.49
N VAL A 68 4.60 -6.63 1.48
CA VAL A 68 6.05 -6.76 1.65
C VAL A 68 6.65 -7.89 0.82
N SER A 69 6.00 -9.05 0.72
CA SER A 69 6.62 -10.25 0.14
C SER A 69 7.13 -10.10 -1.30
N PRO A 70 6.45 -9.38 -2.21
CA PRO A 70 6.95 -9.20 -3.57
C PRO A 70 8.11 -8.22 -3.67
N LEU A 71 8.29 -7.37 -2.65
CA LEU A 71 9.39 -6.41 -2.56
C LEU A 71 10.69 -7.08 -2.10
N LEU A 72 10.61 -8.34 -1.67
CA LEU A 72 11.73 -9.13 -1.17
C LEU A 72 12.16 -10.21 -2.18
N PRO A 73 13.44 -10.57 -2.21
CA PRO A 73 13.97 -11.56 -3.15
C PRO A 73 13.42 -12.96 -2.82
N SER A 74 12.62 -13.54 -3.72
CA SER A 74 11.99 -14.86 -3.53
C SER A 74 12.71 -16.04 -4.22
N GLY A 75 13.72 -15.78 -5.04
CA GLY A 75 14.53 -16.82 -5.71
C GLY A 75 13.86 -17.42 -6.96
N GLY A 76 14.54 -17.29 -8.11
CA GLY A 76 14.07 -17.67 -9.44
C GLY A 76 14.35 -16.53 -10.43
N ASP A 77 14.44 -16.84 -11.72
CA ASP A 77 14.64 -15.94 -12.88
C ASP A 77 13.49 -14.92 -13.09
N ASP A 78 12.89 -14.46 -12.00
CA ASP A 78 11.87 -13.42 -12.01
C ASP A 78 12.58 -12.10 -12.30
N GLN A 79 12.45 -11.63 -13.55
CA GLN A 79 12.48 -10.20 -13.86
C GLN A 79 11.88 -9.47 -12.66
N ALA A 80 12.63 -8.53 -12.08
CA ALA A 80 12.17 -7.72 -10.95
C ALA A 80 10.77 -7.19 -11.27
N LYS A 81 9.73 -7.87 -10.79
CA LYS A 81 8.35 -7.43 -10.97
C LYS A 81 8.28 -6.13 -10.22
N SER A 82 7.90 -5.08 -10.92
CA SER A 82 7.76 -3.75 -10.35
C SER A 82 7.03 -3.84 -9.00
N ALA A 83 7.61 -3.27 -7.95
CA ALA A 83 7.00 -3.04 -6.64
C ALA A 83 5.59 -2.45 -6.81
N ALA A 84 5.44 -1.54 -7.78
CA ALA A 84 4.14 -0.99 -8.11
C ALA A 84 3.18 -2.05 -8.65
N GLU A 85 3.58 -2.84 -9.65
CA GLU A 85 2.77 -3.95 -10.16
C GLU A 85 2.42 -4.97 -9.07
N SER A 86 3.36 -5.25 -8.18
CA SER A 86 3.16 -6.19 -7.10
C SER A 86 2.12 -5.69 -6.10
N ILE A 87 2.22 -4.44 -5.66
CA ILE A 87 1.22 -3.79 -4.79
C ILE A 87 -0.15 -3.76 -5.46
N LEU A 88 -0.20 -3.54 -6.77
CA LEU A 88 -1.46 -3.57 -7.53
C LEU A 88 -2.13 -4.95 -7.54
N ARG A 89 -1.37 -6.05 -7.57
CA ARG A 89 -1.94 -7.41 -7.47
C ARG A 89 -2.53 -7.70 -6.10
N ILE A 90 -2.11 -6.96 -5.08
CA ILE A 90 -2.59 -7.12 -3.70
C ILE A 90 -3.88 -6.34 -3.46
N VAL A 91 -4.30 -5.46 -4.38
CA VAL A 91 -5.59 -4.77 -4.31
C VAL A 91 -6.75 -5.76 -4.20
N ASP A 92 -6.73 -6.85 -4.97
CA ASP A 92 -7.77 -7.89 -4.89
C ASP A 92 -7.78 -8.61 -3.53
N LEU A 93 -6.59 -8.87 -2.98
CA LEU A 93 -6.43 -9.42 -1.63
C LEU A 93 -7.01 -8.46 -0.59
N MET A 94 -6.74 -7.17 -0.71
CA MET A 94 -7.23 -6.16 0.22
C MET A 94 -8.74 -5.96 0.13
N ASN A 95 -9.32 -6.03 -1.07
CA ASN A 95 -10.78 -6.05 -1.28
C ASN A 95 -11.45 -7.24 -0.57
N GLY A 96 -10.82 -8.42 -0.63
CA GLY A 96 -11.23 -9.58 0.15
C GLY A 96 -11.26 -9.28 1.64
N ILE A 97 -10.22 -8.63 2.17
CA ILE A 97 -10.13 -8.25 3.58
C ILE A 97 -11.18 -7.22 3.96
N SER A 98 -11.40 -6.16 3.17
CA SER A 98 -12.45 -5.18 3.42
C SER A 98 -13.84 -5.81 3.53
N SER A 99 -14.12 -6.83 2.72
CA SER A 99 -15.36 -7.62 2.81
C SER A 99 -15.49 -8.34 4.16
N ILE A 100 -14.39 -8.94 4.65
CA ILE A 100 -14.33 -9.60 5.97
C ILE A 100 -14.58 -8.60 7.10
N VAL A 101 -13.98 -7.41 6.99
CA VAL A 101 -14.16 -6.31 7.96
C VAL A 101 -15.63 -5.89 8.02
N GLN A 102 -16.29 -5.72 6.86
CA GLN A 102 -17.70 -5.35 6.81
C GLN A 102 -18.61 -6.42 7.44
N LEU A 103 -18.38 -7.70 7.13
CA LEU A 103 -19.15 -8.81 7.70
C LEU A 103 -19.01 -8.91 9.22
N SER A 104 -17.81 -8.66 9.73
CA SER A 104 -17.47 -8.86 11.15
C SER A 104 -17.60 -7.60 12.00
N ARG A 105 -17.85 -6.43 11.39
CA ARG A 105 -17.73 -5.11 12.04
C ARG A 105 -18.50 -5.02 13.35
N GLN A 106 -19.74 -5.50 13.36
CA GLN A 106 -20.61 -5.43 14.54
C GLN A 106 -20.02 -6.13 15.78
N TRP A 107 -19.28 -7.22 15.58
CA TRP A 107 -18.66 -7.98 16.67
C TRP A 107 -17.33 -7.38 17.08
N ILE A 108 -16.51 -6.97 16.11
CA ILE A 108 -15.17 -6.46 16.41
C ILE A 108 -15.24 -5.10 17.13
N VAL A 109 -16.22 -4.24 16.81
CA VAL A 109 -16.43 -2.96 17.51
C VAL A 109 -16.86 -3.16 18.98
N GLN A 110 -17.45 -4.31 19.31
CA GLN A 110 -17.81 -4.68 20.68
C GLN A 110 -16.68 -5.46 21.38
N GLY A 111 -15.70 -5.93 20.61
CA GLY A 111 -14.60 -6.77 21.06
C GLY A 111 -13.34 -6.00 21.51
N PRO A 112 -12.29 -6.74 21.92
CA PRO A 112 -11.02 -6.17 22.37
C PRO A 112 -10.29 -5.40 21.26
N LEU A 113 -10.58 -5.68 19.99
CA LEU A 113 -9.97 -5.01 18.83
C LEU A 113 -10.74 -3.76 18.38
N SER A 114 -11.78 -3.34 19.11
CA SER A 114 -12.53 -2.10 18.83
C SER A 114 -11.62 -0.87 18.68
N ARG A 115 -10.53 -0.80 19.45
CA ARG A 115 -9.54 0.29 19.36
C ARG A 115 -8.68 0.23 18.10
N ILE A 116 -8.54 -0.93 17.46
CA ILE A 116 -7.85 -1.06 16.18
C ILE A 116 -8.66 -0.36 15.09
N PHE A 117 -10.01 -0.38 15.16
CA PHE A 117 -10.81 0.50 14.32
C PHE A 117 -10.41 1.95 14.56
N GLY A 118 -10.21 2.44 15.78
CA GLY A 118 -9.69 3.81 16.02
C GLY A 118 -8.27 4.14 15.52
N VAL A 119 -7.50 3.13 15.10
CA VAL A 119 -6.15 3.29 14.48
C VAL A 119 -6.26 3.33 12.95
N PHE A 120 -7.21 2.56 12.38
CA PHE A 120 -7.58 2.64 10.96
C PHE A 120 -8.62 3.72 10.68
N GLU A 121 -9.35 4.14 11.71
CA GLU A 121 -10.37 5.17 11.69
C GLU A 121 -9.67 6.51 11.92
N PRO A 122 -9.82 7.40 10.96
CA PRO A 122 -9.10 8.64 10.89
C PRO A 122 -9.47 9.57 12.06
N LYS A 123 -8.47 10.06 12.81
CA LYS A 123 -8.68 11.22 13.70
C LYS A 123 -8.67 12.47 12.83
N LEU A 124 -9.84 13.08 12.63
CA LEU A 124 -9.96 14.36 11.92
C LEU A 124 -8.90 15.33 12.44
N SER A 125 -7.94 15.65 11.58
CA SER A 125 -6.93 16.66 11.80
C SER A 125 -7.34 17.91 11.05
N SER A 126 -7.21 19.09 11.68
CA SER A 126 -7.43 20.38 11.03
C SER A 126 -6.25 20.83 10.15
N MET A 127 -5.39 19.89 9.69
CA MET A 127 -4.33 20.23 8.76
C MET A 127 -4.96 20.69 7.44
N ASN A 128 -4.80 21.97 7.15
CA ASN A 128 -5.24 22.55 5.89
C ASN A 128 -4.17 22.38 4.82
N ASN A 129 -4.65 22.00 3.63
CA ASN A 129 -3.96 21.94 2.34
C ASN A 129 -2.68 21.08 2.30
N TRP A 130 -2.77 19.94 1.61
CA TRP A 130 -1.61 19.15 1.23
C TRP A 130 -0.94 19.80 0.01
N ALA A 131 0.09 20.61 0.21
CA ALA A 131 0.77 21.35 -0.86
C ALA A 131 1.17 20.50 -2.10
N PRO A 132 1.60 19.23 -1.97
CA PRO A 132 1.85 18.36 -3.12
C PRO A 132 0.64 18.12 -4.03
N ALA A 133 -0.59 18.20 -3.51
CA ALA A 133 -1.80 18.01 -4.32
C ALA A 133 -1.91 19.05 -5.44
N GLN A 134 -1.61 20.32 -5.16
CA GLN A 134 -1.64 21.36 -6.17
C GLN A 134 -0.54 21.15 -7.22
N LYS A 135 0.64 20.70 -6.81
CA LYS A 135 1.73 20.36 -7.74
C LYS A 135 1.34 19.20 -8.66
N LEU A 136 0.69 18.17 -8.12
CA LEU A 136 0.17 17.05 -8.92
C LEU A 136 -0.90 17.50 -9.92
N ARG A 137 -1.79 18.42 -9.54
CA ARG A 137 -2.79 18.99 -10.45
C ARG A 137 -2.14 19.82 -11.56
N ASN A 138 -1.17 20.66 -11.22
CA ASN A 138 -0.42 21.42 -12.23
C ASN A 138 0.32 20.50 -13.20
N LEU A 139 0.97 19.45 -12.69
CA LEU A 139 1.64 18.43 -13.51
C LEU A 139 0.67 17.68 -14.43
N MET A 140 -0.53 17.38 -13.93
CA MET A 140 -1.59 16.78 -14.72
C MET A 140 -2.04 17.71 -15.84
N ASP A 141 -2.23 19.00 -15.57
CA ASP A 141 -2.67 19.99 -16.57
C ASP A 141 -1.63 20.23 -17.66
N THR A 142 -0.34 20.03 -17.37
CA THR A 142 0.74 20.17 -18.37
C THR A 142 0.99 18.89 -19.16
N ALA A 143 0.90 17.72 -18.50
CA ALA A 143 1.29 16.44 -19.09
C ALA A 143 0.13 15.71 -19.79
N VAL A 144 -1.12 15.97 -19.39
CA VAL A 144 -2.31 15.33 -19.96
C VAL A 144 -2.98 16.28 -20.95
N SER A 145 -3.43 15.76 -22.09
CA SER A 145 -4.11 16.57 -23.10
C SER A 145 -5.39 17.22 -22.53
N PRO A 146 -5.64 18.51 -22.80
CA PRO A 146 -6.85 19.19 -22.35
C PRO A 146 -8.11 18.45 -22.79
N GLY A 147 -9.04 18.22 -21.85
CA GLY A 147 -10.30 17.50 -22.11
C GLY A 147 -10.17 15.98 -22.17
N SER A 148 -8.99 15.43 -21.85
CA SER A 148 -8.80 13.99 -21.70
C SER A 148 -9.70 13.40 -20.60
N TYR A 149 -10.22 12.20 -20.84
CA TYR A 149 -10.98 11.43 -19.85
C TYR A 149 -10.14 11.11 -18.59
N LYS A 150 -8.81 11.20 -18.68
CA LYS A 150 -7.89 10.93 -17.56
C LYS A 150 -7.95 11.99 -16.46
N HIS A 151 -8.24 13.25 -16.79
CA HIS A 151 -8.29 14.34 -15.79
C HIS A 151 -9.18 14.04 -14.59
N PRO A 152 -10.47 13.71 -14.76
CA PRO A 152 -11.34 13.43 -13.61
C PRO A 152 -10.92 12.18 -12.83
N ILE A 153 -10.27 11.20 -13.47
CA ILE A 153 -9.77 9.98 -12.81
C ILE A 153 -8.59 10.31 -11.89
N LEU A 154 -7.59 11.03 -12.43
CA LEU A 154 -6.38 11.41 -11.71
C LEU A 154 -6.70 12.41 -10.58
N ASP A 155 -7.60 13.36 -10.80
CA ASP A 155 -8.01 14.32 -9.76
C ASP A 155 -8.71 13.63 -8.58
N ARG A 156 -9.58 12.64 -8.82
CA ARG A 156 -10.18 11.85 -7.72
C ARG A 156 -9.14 11.08 -6.92
N ALA A 157 -8.12 10.54 -7.58
CA ALA A 157 -7.01 9.87 -6.91
C ALA A 157 -6.23 10.87 -6.01
N ILE A 158 -5.93 12.07 -6.52
CA ILE A 158 -5.30 13.17 -5.75
C ILE A 158 -6.15 13.56 -4.54
N GLN A 159 -7.46 13.77 -4.73
CA GLN A 159 -8.39 14.07 -3.63
C GLN A 159 -8.40 12.98 -2.55
N GLY A 160 -8.29 11.72 -2.95
CA GLY A 160 -8.14 10.62 -2.00
C GLY A 160 -6.87 10.73 -1.17
N LEU A 161 -5.73 11.11 -1.76
CA LEU A 161 -4.48 11.31 -1.03
C LEU A 161 -4.54 12.54 -0.10
N GLU A 162 -5.27 13.60 -0.47
CA GLU A 162 -5.55 14.72 0.43
C GLU A 162 -6.31 14.27 1.68
N LYS A 163 -7.30 13.38 1.53
CA LYS A 163 -8.01 12.75 2.66
C LYS A 163 -7.07 11.89 3.50
N VAL A 164 -6.16 11.14 2.87
CA VAL A 164 -5.13 10.39 3.60
C VAL A 164 -4.27 11.36 4.43
N PHE A 165 -3.72 12.42 3.83
CA PHE A 165 -2.89 13.40 4.52
C PHE A 165 -3.60 14.07 5.71
N ARG A 166 -4.88 14.45 5.55
CA ARG A 166 -5.71 14.99 6.64
C ARG A 166 -6.01 13.99 7.75
N ARG A 167 -5.57 12.74 7.60
CA ARG A 167 -5.98 11.62 8.43
C ARG A 167 -7.51 11.59 8.49
N ASP A 168 -8.15 11.73 7.32
CA ASP A 168 -9.56 11.42 7.04
C ASP A 168 -9.71 10.01 6.47
N HIS A 169 -8.62 9.37 5.99
CA HIS A 169 -8.55 7.96 5.58
C HIS A 169 -7.15 7.39 5.89
N CYS A 170 -7.04 6.07 6.07
CA CYS A 170 -5.75 5.38 6.12
C CYS A 170 -5.17 5.23 4.71
N ALA A 171 -3.85 5.38 4.54
CA ALA A 171 -3.17 5.16 3.25
C ALA A 171 -3.45 3.76 2.67
N VAL A 172 -3.54 2.75 3.53
CA VAL A 172 -3.89 1.38 3.14
C VAL A 172 -5.31 1.30 2.59
N VAL A 173 -6.26 2.05 3.14
CA VAL A 173 -7.65 2.07 2.67
C VAL A 173 -7.77 2.79 1.34
N TRP A 174 -6.96 3.83 1.11
CA TRP A 174 -6.96 4.56 -0.16
C TRP A 174 -6.70 3.67 -1.36
N ILE A 175 -5.70 2.78 -1.29
CA ILE A 175 -5.35 1.91 -2.43
C ILE A 175 -6.43 0.85 -2.71
N ILE A 176 -7.27 0.52 -1.72
CA ILE A 176 -8.43 -0.38 -1.88
C ILE A 176 -9.59 0.36 -2.55
N GLY A 177 -9.81 1.61 -2.15
CA GLY A 177 -10.96 2.40 -2.57
C GLY A 177 -10.74 3.29 -3.79
N VAL A 178 -9.56 3.26 -4.40
CA VAL A 178 -9.29 4.03 -5.62
C VAL A 178 -9.97 3.38 -6.83
N ASP A 179 -10.44 4.21 -7.76
CA ASP A 179 -11.20 3.75 -8.93
C ASP A 179 -10.41 2.74 -9.78
N SER A 180 -11.10 1.74 -10.31
CA SER A 180 -10.50 0.76 -11.24
C SER A 180 -9.82 1.41 -12.44
N GLU A 181 -10.38 2.51 -12.92
CA GLU A 181 -9.88 3.27 -14.06
C GLU A 181 -8.53 3.94 -13.74
N PHE A 182 -8.32 4.38 -12.49
CA PHE A 182 -7.02 4.86 -12.06
C PHE A 182 -5.99 3.72 -12.03
N ILE A 183 -6.40 2.57 -11.52
CA ILE A 183 -5.54 1.37 -11.51
C ILE A 183 -5.16 0.97 -12.93
N ASP A 184 -6.08 1.06 -13.89
CA ASP A 184 -5.80 0.76 -15.29
C ASP A 184 -4.83 1.76 -15.92
N GLU A 185 -4.93 3.06 -15.61
CA GLU A 185 -3.94 4.05 -16.04
C GLU A 185 -2.55 3.79 -15.42
N LEU A 186 -2.51 3.38 -14.15
CA LEU A 186 -1.25 3.00 -13.51
C LEU A 186 -0.63 1.75 -14.15
N ARG A 187 -1.44 0.73 -14.48
CA ARG A 187 -0.98 -0.47 -15.23
C ARG A 187 -0.49 -0.15 -16.63
N ARG A 188 -1.06 0.88 -17.27
CA ARG A 188 -0.62 1.39 -18.58
C ARG A 188 0.68 2.19 -18.51
N GLY A 189 1.22 2.42 -17.31
CA GLY A 189 2.42 3.23 -17.11
C GLY A 189 2.18 4.71 -17.37
N GLU A 190 0.96 5.20 -17.16
CA GLU A 190 0.64 6.62 -17.30
C GLU A 190 1.49 7.44 -16.30
N PRO A 191 2.36 8.35 -16.77
CA PRO A 191 3.36 8.99 -15.91
C PRO A 191 2.76 9.78 -14.74
N VAL A 192 1.63 10.45 -14.97
CA VAL A 192 0.95 11.20 -13.89
C VAL A 192 0.32 10.25 -12.86
N ALA A 193 -0.24 9.12 -13.30
CA ALA A 193 -0.76 8.10 -12.39
C ALA A 193 0.36 7.51 -11.52
N MET A 194 1.52 7.21 -12.13
CA MET A 194 2.72 6.77 -11.42
C MET A 194 3.21 7.80 -10.41
N MET A 195 3.20 9.10 -10.78
CA MET A 195 3.57 10.18 -9.85
C MET A 195 2.62 10.28 -8.65
N ILE A 196 1.31 10.15 -8.88
CA ILE A 196 0.31 10.10 -7.79
C ILE A 196 0.59 8.89 -6.89
N PHE A 197 0.87 7.72 -7.48
CA PHE A 197 1.16 6.50 -6.73
C PHE A 197 2.48 6.59 -5.94
N MET A 198 3.48 7.31 -6.44
CA MET A 198 4.70 7.63 -5.70
C MET A 198 4.40 8.46 -4.43
N HIS A 199 3.48 9.42 -4.51
CA HIS A 199 3.05 10.18 -3.35
C HIS A 199 2.25 9.34 -2.35
N TRP A 200 1.51 8.32 -2.82
CA TRP A 200 0.93 7.32 -1.93
C TRP A 200 2.03 6.58 -1.15
N GLY A 201 3.12 6.17 -1.81
CA GLY A 201 4.29 5.58 -1.14
C GLY A 201 4.90 6.49 -0.07
N VAL A 202 4.99 7.80 -0.33
CA VAL A 202 5.41 8.81 0.65
C VAL A 202 4.45 8.85 1.85
N LEU A 203 3.14 8.94 1.61
CA LEU A 203 2.14 8.98 2.68
C LEU A 203 2.13 7.68 3.49
N LEU A 204 2.31 6.53 2.83
CA LEU A 204 2.45 5.24 3.50
C LEU A 204 3.65 5.24 4.45
N TYR A 205 4.78 5.80 4.02
CA TYR A 205 6.02 5.90 4.82
C TYR A 205 5.89 6.83 6.03
N ILE A 206 5.37 8.05 5.84
CA ILE A 206 5.46 9.11 6.87
C ILE A 206 4.34 9.07 7.91
N MET A 207 3.22 8.41 7.61
CA MET A 207 2.02 8.54 8.44
C MET A 207 1.94 7.58 9.61
N ASP A 208 2.73 6.50 9.60
CA ASP A 208 2.66 5.45 10.61
C ASP A 208 4.03 4.79 10.81
N ASP A 209 4.32 4.40 12.05
CA ASP A 209 5.62 3.87 12.47
C ASP A 209 5.75 2.35 12.27
N MET A 210 4.78 1.72 11.58
CA MET A 210 4.89 0.31 11.22
C MET A 210 6.01 0.08 10.21
N TRP A 211 6.94 -0.82 10.55
CA TRP A 211 8.12 -1.16 9.72
C TRP A 211 7.76 -1.46 8.26
N TRP A 212 6.71 -2.24 8.03
CA TRP A 212 6.32 -2.69 6.68
C TRP A 212 5.80 -1.54 5.82
N LYS A 213 5.16 -0.54 6.43
CA LYS A 213 4.70 0.66 5.71
C LYS A 213 5.88 1.51 5.25
N ARG A 214 6.87 1.70 6.13
CA ARG A 214 8.12 2.40 5.81
C ARG A 214 8.91 1.65 4.73
N TYR A 215 9.10 0.35 4.90
CA TYR A 215 9.81 -0.48 3.94
C TYR A 215 9.14 -0.43 2.55
N SER A 216 7.83 -0.65 2.49
CA SER A 216 7.10 -0.65 1.21
C SER A 216 7.03 0.73 0.57
N GLY A 217 6.84 1.78 1.38
CA GLY A 217 6.79 3.17 0.90
C GLY A 217 8.12 3.61 0.29
N SER A 218 9.25 3.33 0.95
CA SER A 218 10.57 3.71 0.43
C SER A 218 10.93 2.92 -0.84
N ARG A 219 10.66 1.61 -0.87
CA ARG A 219 10.90 0.77 -2.06
C ARG A 219 10.07 1.21 -3.26
N LEU A 220 8.80 1.56 -3.04
CA LEU A 220 7.95 2.07 -4.12
C LEU A 220 8.48 3.40 -4.67
N VAL A 221 8.89 4.32 -3.80
CA VAL A 221 9.45 5.61 -4.22
C VAL A 221 10.77 5.42 -4.97
N GLU A 222 11.64 4.53 -4.50
CA GLU A 222 12.91 4.20 -5.16
C GLU A 222 12.67 3.74 -6.61
N GLU A 223 11.78 2.78 -6.80
CA GLU A 223 11.49 2.22 -8.11
C GLU A 223 10.82 3.22 -9.07
N LEU A 224 9.78 3.91 -8.59
CA LEU A 224 9.08 4.90 -9.42
C LEU A 224 9.99 6.08 -9.78
N SER A 225 10.95 6.43 -8.91
CA SER A 225 11.97 7.43 -9.23
C SER A 225 12.75 7.04 -10.49
N ALA A 226 13.19 5.78 -10.59
CA ALA A 226 13.96 5.30 -11.72
C ALA A 226 13.20 5.43 -13.06
N THR A 227 11.86 5.43 -13.02
CA THR A 227 11.01 5.53 -14.22
C THR A 227 10.57 6.96 -14.55
N LEU A 228 10.52 7.83 -13.55
CA LEU A 228 9.98 9.20 -13.68
C LEU A 228 11.05 10.27 -13.87
N VAL A 229 12.30 10.01 -13.48
CA VAL A 229 13.42 10.94 -13.68
C VAL A 229 13.71 11.16 -15.17
N GLY A 230 14.10 12.39 -15.52
CA GLY A 230 14.50 12.77 -16.87
C GLY A 230 13.35 13.20 -17.79
N ARG A 231 12.14 13.35 -17.24
CA ARG A 231 10.93 13.81 -17.96
C ARG A 231 10.80 15.34 -17.99
N GLY A 232 11.68 16.05 -17.32
CA GLY A 232 11.71 17.50 -17.25
C GLY A 232 11.99 18.00 -15.83
N GLU A 233 12.38 19.27 -15.71
CA GLU A 233 12.80 19.86 -14.43
C GLU A 233 11.70 19.76 -13.36
N GLU A 234 10.45 20.03 -13.72
CA GLU A 234 9.30 19.93 -12.79
C GLU A 234 9.12 18.50 -12.25
N TRP A 235 9.28 17.48 -13.11
CA TRP A 235 9.20 16.07 -12.72
C TRP A 235 10.32 15.70 -11.75
N ASP A 236 11.56 16.09 -12.09
CA ASP A 236 12.74 15.78 -11.28
C ASP A 236 12.70 16.47 -9.91
N GLN A 237 12.13 17.69 -9.84
CA GLN A 237 11.88 18.38 -8.57
C GLN A 237 10.86 17.62 -7.69
N ILE A 238 9.76 17.15 -8.28
CA ILE A 238 8.73 16.39 -7.55
C ILE A 238 9.27 15.02 -7.09
N VAL A 239 9.99 14.31 -7.97
CA VAL A 239 10.67 13.05 -7.63
C VAL A 239 11.69 13.28 -6.50
N GLY A 240 12.52 14.31 -6.62
CA GLY A 240 13.52 14.66 -5.61
C GLY A 240 12.88 14.93 -4.25
N TRP A 241 11.75 15.62 -4.22
CA TRP A 241 10.98 15.83 -2.98
C TRP A 241 10.50 14.50 -2.39
N CYS A 242 9.92 13.61 -3.19
CA CYS A 242 9.45 12.29 -2.73
C CYS A 242 10.60 11.46 -2.14
N GLN A 243 11.76 11.44 -2.80
CA GLN A 243 12.96 10.75 -2.32
C GLN A 243 13.44 11.29 -0.97
N GLN A 244 13.39 12.61 -0.76
CA GLN A 244 13.74 13.23 0.51
C GLN A 244 12.80 12.79 1.63
N GLN A 245 11.48 12.70 1.36
CA GLN A 245 10.50 12.31 2.38
C GLN A 245 10.71 10.88 2.91
N VAL A 246 11.23 9.98 2.08
CA VAL A 246 11.48 8.57 2.45
C VAL A 246 12.93 8.27 2.80
N GLY A 247 13.79 9.31 2.90
CA GLY A 247 15.19 9.17 3.29
C GLY A 247 16.14 8.62 2.21
N LEU A 248 15.73 8.59 0.95
CA LEU A 248 16.58 8.17 -0.19
C LEU A 248 17.52 9.29 -0.67
N ARG A 249 17.19 10.54 -0.36
CA ARG A 249 17.98 11.73 -0.71
C ARG A 249 18.13 12.64 0.50
N LYS A 250 19.34 13.14 0.73
CA LYS A 250 19.66 14.10 1.80
C LYS A 250 19.40 15.54 1.34
#